data_AF-A0A2S4HCV4-F1
#
_entry.id   AF-A0A2S4HCV4-F1
#
_cell.length_a   1.000
_cell.length_b   1.000
_cell.length_c   1.000
_cell.angle_alpha   90.00
_cell.angle_beta   90.00
_cell.angle_gamma   90.00
#
_symmetry.space_group_name_H-M   'P 1'
#
loop_
_entity.id
_entity.type
_entity.pdbx_description
1 polymer ?
#
loop_
_entity_poly.entity_id
_entity_poly.type
_entity_poly.pdbx_seq_one_letter_code
_entity_poly.pdbx_strand_id
1 'polypeptide(L)'
;MKLSRYLLVAIFLNLVSGYAFSSVEGLKSCVDVKKTIHSNKGDYIVDGLEIGLRCFNGKEISRTELRVLINDRLSGITRRNPDALRDMSIYMNSYLNTYAGDFEREIGRELLDHIVNQKIKSKGRYEFLLAVTLLEECCVENRGAIVELLGSAAEEGNILAAGLLTHLYQGNICFERDPSMLLKYEIKLEELGREQSISLDAVIEYLNEKDLLN
;
A
#
# COMPACT_ATOMS: atom_id res chain seq x y z
N MET A 1 -20.42 -2.24 27.42
CA MET A 1 -20.60 -1.19 26.40
C MET A 1 -19.95 -1.65 25.10
N LYS A 2 -20.75 -2.07 24.12
CA LYS A 2 -20.28 -2.51 22.79
C LYS A 2 -20.29 -1.31 21.84
N LEU A 3 -19.16 -0.63 21.70
CA LEU A 3 -19.00 0.50 20.77
C LEU A 3 -17.75 0.36 19.87
N SER A 4 -17.06 -0.80 19.85
CA SER A 4 -15.70 -0.88 19.31
C SER A 4 -15.52 -1.44 17.88
N ARG A 5 -16.54 -1.99 17.21
CA ARG A 5 -16.32 -2.60 15.87
C ARG A 5 -16.67 -1.69 14.70
N TYR A 6 -17.69 -0.83 14.81
CA TYR A 6 -18.13 0.00 13.69
C TYR A 6 -17.36 1.32 13.57
N LEU A 7 -16.80 1.85 14.66
CA LEU A 7 -16.03 3.08 14.64
C LEU A 7 -14.60 2.86 14.11
N LEU A 8 -13.98 1.72 14.44
CA LEU A 8 -12.72 1.29 13.81
C LEU A 8 -12.91 1.17 12.30
N VAL A 9 -13.94 0.44 11.85
CA VAL A 9 -14.21 0.25 10.42
C VAL A 9 -14.44 1.58 9.69
N ALA A 10 -15.16 2.55 10.26
CA ALA A 10 -15.38 3.85 9.60
C ALA A 10 -14.12 4.74 9.49
N ILE A 11 -13.19 4.64 10.45
CA ILE A 11 -11.91 5.37 10.42
C ILE A 11 -10.91 4.67 9.50
N PHE A 12 -10.93 3.33 9.47
CA PHE A 12 -10.12 2.50 8.57
C PHE A 12 -10.67 2.40 7.14
N LEU A 13 -11.94 2.72 6.89
CA LEU A 13 -12.58 2.67 5.56
C LEU A 13 -12.10 3.78 4.60
N ASN A 14 -11.32 4.75 5.05
CA ASN A 14 -10.53 5.57 4.11
C ASN A 14 -9.38 4.79 3.46
N LEU A 15 -9.13 3.54 3.86
CA LEU A 15 -8.26 2.58 3.16
C LEU A 15 -9.01 1.62 2.23
N VAL A 16 -10.35 1.50 2.31
CA VAL A 16 -11.13 0.46 1.60
C VAL A 16 -12.51 0.93 1.12
N SER A 17 -12.70 2.21 0.81
CA SER A 17 -13.91 2.60 0.06
C SER A 17 -13.71 2.33 -1.43
N GLY A 18 -14.05 1.10 -1.82
CA GLY A 18 -14.37 0.77 -3.21
C GLY A 18 -15.56 1.63 -3.63
N TYR A 19 -15.27 2.74 -4.30
CA TYR A 19 -16.28 3.52 -5.01
C TYR A 19 -16.65 2.79 -6.30
N ALA A 20 -17.96 2.62 -6.49
CA ALA A 20 -18.54 2.14 -7.72
C ALA A 20 -18.17 3.07 -8.88
N PHE A 21 -17.57 2.48 -9.92
CA PHE A 21 -17.09 3.16 -11.11
C PHE A 21 -18.23 3.71 -11.98
N SER A 22 -18.14 4.99 -12.32
CA SER A 22 -18.56 5.46 -13.65
C SER A 22 -17.30 5.58 -14.49
N SER A 23 -17.08 4.64 -15.41
CA SER A 23 -15.96 4.69 -16.36
C SER A 23 -16.04 5.98 -17.18
N VAL A 24 -15.02 6.82 -17.08
CA VAL A 24 -14.70 7.77 -18.15
C VAL A 24 -14.19 6.93 -19.32
N GLU A 25 -14.60 7.24 -20.55
CA GLU A 25 -14.33 6.48 -21.78
C GLU A 25 -12.87 6.00 -21.89
N GLY A 26 -12.60 4.75 -21.50
CA GLY A 26 -11.27 4.17 -21.50
C GLY A 26 -11.32 2.66 -21.69
N LEU A 27 -10.42 2.16 -22.55
CA LEU A 27 -10.04 0.76 -22.78
C LEU A 27 -11.05 -0.32 -22.30
N LYS A 28 -11.81 -0.91 -23.23
CA LYS A 28 -12.82 -1.94 -22.88
C LYS A 28 -12.38 -3.36 -23.19
N SER A 29 -11.27 -3.53 -23.93
CA SER A 29 -10.81 -4.83 -24.40
C SER A 29 -9.28 -4.90 -24.48
N CYS A 30 -8.74 -6.12 -24.52
CA CYS A 30 -7.32 -6.35 -24.71
C CYS A 30 -6.81 -5.94 -26.10
N VAL A 31 -7.71 -5.88 -27.10
CA VAL A 31 -7.41 -5.30 -28.41
C VAL A 31 -7.12 -3.82 -28.28
N ASP A 32 -7.91 -3.10 -27.48
CA ASP A 32 -7.70 -1.67 -27.26
C ASP A 32 -6.40 -1.43 -26.48
N VAL A 33 -6.11 -2.27 -25.47
CA VAL A 33 -4.85 -2.21 -24.70
C VAL A 33 -3.65 -2.33 -25.63
N LYS A 34 -3.65 -3.35 -26.50
CA LYS A 34 -2.57 -3.53 -27.49
C LYS A 34 -2.41 -2.32 -28.38
N LYS A 35 -3.50 -1.80 -28.94
CA LYS A 35 -3.43 -0.59 -29.79
C LYS A 35 -2.79 0.56 -29.04
N THR A 36 -3.26 0.83 -27.81
CA THR A 36 -2.75 1.91 -26.97
C THR A 36 -1.27 1.74 -26.64
N ILE A 37 -0.80 0.54 -26.28
CA ILE A 37 0.63 0.27 -26.02
C ILE A 37 1.49 0.65 -27.24
N HIS A 38 1.03 0.35 -28.44
CA HIS A 38 1.76 0.61 -29.68
C HIS A 38 1.60 2.04 -30.22
N SER A 39 0.60 2.79 -29.74
CA SER A 39 0.25 4.12 -30.26
C SER A 39 0.41 5.27 -29.27
N ASN A 40 0.60 4.99 -27.97
CA ASN A 40 0.56 6.05 -26.96
C ASN A 40 1.77 7.01 -27.11
N LYS A 41 1.45 8.31 -27.18
CA LYS A 41 2.38 9.42 -27.43
C LYS A 41 2.76 10.22 -26.17
N GLY A 42 2.46 9.69 -24.99
CA GLY A 42 2.97 10.22 -23.72
C GLY A 42 1.93 10.73 -22.72
N ASP A 43 0.64 10.61 -23.05
CA ASP A 43 -0.44 10.86 -22.10
C ASP A 43 -0.69 9.62 -21.23
N TYR A 44 -1.03 9.85 -19.97
CA TYR A 44 -1.28 8.78 -19.01
C TYR A 44 -2.57 8.03 -19.34
N ILE A 45 -2.55 6.70 -19.20
CA ILE A 45 -3.68 5.82 -19.51
C ILE A 45 -4.44 5.48 -18.23
N VAL A 46 -5.61 6.09 -18.03
CA VAL A 46 -6.52 5.78 -16.93
C VAL A 46 -6.88 4.30 -16.91
N ASP A 47 -6.76 3.66 -15.74
CA ASP A 47 -7.00 2.22 -15.51
C ASP A 47 -6.18 1.27 -16.42
N GLY A 48 -5.20 1.81 -17.16
CA GLY A 48 -4.50 1.08 -18.20
C GLY A 48 -3.78 -0.16 -17.66
N LEU A 49 -3.10 -0.01 -16.53
CA LEU A 49 -2.38 -1.10 -15.86
C LEU A 49 -3.33 -2.21 -15.41
N GLU A 50 -4.47 -1.85 -14.83
CA GLU A 50 -5.45 -2.78 -14.27
C GLU A 50 -6.17 -3.57 -15.37
N ILE A 51 -6.47 -2.92 -16.50
CA ILE A 51 -6.99 -3.60 -17.69
C ILE A 51 -5.90 -4.48 -18.31
N GLY A 52 -4.67 -3.97 -18.39
CA GLY A 52 -3.51 -4.72 -18.86
C GLY A 52 -3.25 -5.99 -18.06
N LEU A 53 -3.34 -5.93 -16.74
CA LEU A 53 -3.20 -7.10 -15.86
C LEU A 53 -4.24 -8.17 -16.15
N ARG A 54 -5.51 -7.78 -16.35
CA ARG A 54 -6.55 -8.74 -16.76
C ARG A 54 -6.21 -9.41 -18.10
N CYS A 55 -5.73 -8.65 -19.07
CA CYS A 55 -5.30 -9.17 -20.36
C CYS A 55 -4.07 -10.07 -20.26
N PHE A 56 -3.12 -9.73 -19.38
CA PHE A 56 -1.93 -10.54 -19.12
C PHE A 56 -2.30 -11.88 -18.49
N ASN A 57 -3.21 -11.88 -17.50
CA ASN A 57 -3.72 -13.09 -16.88
C ASN A 57 -4.54 -13.95 -17.85
N GLY A 58 -5.22 -13.32 -18.81
CA GLY A 58 -5.84 -13.97 -19.97
C GLY A 58 -4.86 -14.45 -21.05
N LYS A 59 -3.55 -14.24 -20.88
CA LYS A 59 -2.47 -14.53 -21.85
C LYS A 59 -2.64 -13.81 -23.19
N GLU A 60 -3.36 -12.70 -23.20
CA GLU A 60 -3.63 -11.91 -24.39
C GLU A 60 -2.49 -10.92 -24.68
N ILE A 61 -1.81 -10.43 -23.63
CA ILE A 61 -0.61 -9.60 -23.75
C ILE A 61 0.57 -10.25 -23.02
N SER A 62 1.78 -9.93 -23.46
CA SER A 62 3.04 -10.38 -22.86
C SER A 62 3.43 -9.57 -21.62
N ARG A 63 4.36 -10.10 -20.82
CA ARG A 63 4.98 -9.37 -19.69
C ARG A 63 5.63 -8.06 -20.17
N THR A 64 6.26 -8.06 -21.35
CA THR A 64 6.88 -6.87 -21.96
C THR A 64 5.85 -5.79 -22.27
N GLU A 65 4.72 -6.16 -22.86
CA GLU A 65 3.60 -5.24 -23.13
C GLU A 65 3.04 -4.67 -21.82
N LEU A 66 2.84 -5.50 -20.80
CA LEU A 66 2.36 -5.04 -19.50
C LEU A 66 3.35 -4.08 -18.81
N ARG A 67 4.66 -4.28 -18.98
CA ARG A 67 5.68 -3.36 -18.45
C ARG A 67 5.60 -1.96 -19.04
N VAL A 68 5.08 -1.79 -20.26
CA VAL A 68 4.79 -0.46 -20.81
C VAL A 68 3.76 0.28 -19.96
N LEU A 69 2.71 -0.41 -19.50
CA LEU A 69 1.64 0.18 -18.69
C LEU A 69 2.10 0.48 -17.25
N ILE A 70 3.00 -0.33 -16.72
CA ILE A 70 3.63 -0.08 -15.40
C ILE A 70 4.50 1.18 -15.49
N ASN A 71 5.32 1.29 -16.54
CA ASN A 71 6.13 2.48 -16.80
C ASN A 71 5.27 3.72 -17.06
N ASP A 72 4.11 3.58 -17.69
CA ASP A 72 3.13 4.67 -17.84
C ASP A 72 2.63 5.16 -16.46
N ARG A 73 2.25 4.25 -15.55
CA ARG A 73 1.90 4.58 -14.15
C ARG A 73 3.03 5.31 -13.44
N LEU A 74 4.24 4.76 -13.45
CA LEU A 74 5.41 5.33 -12.80
C LEU A 74 5.71 6.74 -13.33
N SER A 75 5.68 6.91 -14.65
CA SER A 75 5.89 8.20 -15.29
C SER A 75 4.80 9.21 -14.93
N GLY A 76 3.53 8.77 -14.86
CA GLY A 76 2.42 9.58 -14.38
C GLY A 76 2.60 10.03 -12.94
N ILE A 77 3.03 9.14 -12.05
CA ILE A 77 3.35 9.45 -10.64
C ILE A 77 4.46 10.51 -10.57
N THR A 78 5.56 10.33 -11.31
CA THR A 78 6.67 11.29 -11.39
C THR A 78 6.19 12.68 -11.84
N ARG A 79 5.27 12.71 -12.82
CA ARG A 79 4.68 13.95 -13.33
C ARG A 79 3.57 14.52 -12.45
N ARG A 80 3.28 13.88 -11.30
CA ARG A 80 2.15 14.22 -10.41
C ARG A 80 0.82 14.29 -11.15
N ASN A 81 0.62 13.42 -12.14
CA ASN A 81 -0.63 13.31 -12.85
C ASN A 81 -1.74 12.87 -11.86
N PRO A 82 -2.88 13.60 -11.78
CA PRO A 82 -3.92 13.31 -10.80
C PRO A 82 -4.57 11.95 -11.00
N ASP A 83 -4.73 11.49 -12.25
CA ASP A 83 -5.27 10.16 -12.55
C ASP A 83 -4.28 9.07 -12.14
N ALA A 84 -2.97 9.26 -12.36
CA ALA A 84 -1.90 8.37 -11.87
C ALA A 84 -1.95 8.15 -10.37
N LEU A 85 -2.07 9.25 -9.63
CA LEU A 85 -2.13 9.21 -8.17
C LEU A 85 -3.46 8.62 -7.67
N ARG A 86 -4.56 8.88 -8.38
CA ARG A 86 -5.86 8.29 -8.07
C ARG A 86 -5.82 6.78 -8.25
N ASP A 87 -5.45 6.30 -9.43
CA ASP A 87 -5.46 4.87 -9.73
C ASP A 87 -4.49 4.12 -8.80
N MET A 88 -3.31 4.69 -8.53
CA MET A 88 -2.39 4.21 -7.50
C MET A 88 -3.08 4.04 -6.13
N SER A 89 -3.78 5.07 -5.65
CA SER A 89 -4.46 5.04 -4.34
C SER A 89 -5.60 4.01 -4.27
N ILE A 90 -6.32 3.82 -5.38
CA ILE A 90 -7.46 2.89 -5.49
C ILE A 90 -6.99 1.44 -5.55
N TYR A 91 -6.01 1.15 -6.41
CA TYR A 91 -5.65 -0.23 -6.75
C TYR A 91 -4.50 -0.80 -5.95
N MET A 92 -3.78 0.00 -5.15
CA MET A 92 -2.61 -0.51 -4.42
C MET A 92 -2.91 -1.77 -3.58
N ASN A 93 -4.02 -1.79 -2.86
CA ASN A 93 -4.40 -2.96 -2.04
C ASN A 93 -4.67 -4.21 -2.90
N SER A 94 -5.05 -4.04 -4.17
CA SER A 94 -5.26 -5.16 -5.10
C SER A 94 -3.94 -5.84 -5.49
N TYR A 95 -2.83 -5.10 -5.48
CA TYR A 95 -1.49 -5.62 -5.78
C TYR A 95 -0.83 -6.31 -4.58
N LEU A 96 -1.21 -5.92 -3.36
CA LEU A 96 -0.52 -6.36 -2.14
C LEU A 96 -1.34 -7.35 -1.30
N ASN A 97 -2.61 -7.60 -1.63
CA ASN A 97 -3.37 -8.59 -0.86
C ASN A 97 -2.80 -10.00 -1.03
N THR A 98 -3.13 -10.88 -0.09
CA THR A 98 -2.62 -12.25 -0.03
C THR A 98 -3.06 -13.16 -1.18
N TYR A 99 -4.08 -12.79 -1.94
CA TYR A 99 -4.51 -13.50 -3.15
C TYR A 99 -3.81 -13.00 -4.42
N ALA A 100 -3.01 -11.93 -4.33
CA ALA A 100 -2.22 -11.45 -5.45
C ALA A 100 -1.16 -12.49 -5.85
N GLY A 101 -0.86 -12.60 -7.14
CA GLY A 101 0.27 -13.40 -7.60
C GLY A 101 1.60 -12.71 -7.27
N ASP A 102 2.70 -13.46 -7.36
CA ASP A 102 4.06 -12.92 -7.14
C ASP A 102 4.35 -11.72 -8.03
N PHE A 103 3.83 -11.75 -9.26
CA PHE A 103 4.05 -10.68 -10.22
C PHE A 103 3.24 -9.43 -9.90
N GLU A 104 1.99 -9.56 -9.45
CA GLU A 104 1.20 -8.43 -8.96
C GLU A 104 1.82 -7.79 -7.72
N ARG A 105 2.35 -8.59 -6.77
CA ARG A 105 3.09 -8.08 -5.62
C ARG A 105 4.36 -7.34 -6.02
N GLU A 106 5.11 -7.86 -7.00
CA GLU A 106 6.29 -7.18 -7.57
C GLU A 106 5.92 -5.79 -8.09
N ILE A 107 4.78 -5.65 -8.78
CA ILE A 107 4.26 -4.38 -9.28
C ILE A 107 3.88 -3.45 -8.13
N GLY A 108 3.13 -3.94 -7.14
CA GLY A 108 2.73 -3.16 -5.97
C GLY A 108 3.93 -2.58 -5.23
N ARG A 109 4.95 -3.39 -5.00
CA ARG A 109 6.21 -2.97 -4.36
C ARG A 109 6.96 -1.92 -5.18
N GLU A 110 7.10 -2.13 -6.49
CA GLU A 110 7.76 -1.16 -7.38
C GLU A 110 7.04 0.20 -7.39
N LEU A 111 5.71 0.19 -7.45
CA LEU A 111 4.91 1.41 -7.38
C LEU A 111 5.02 2.10 -6.02
N LEU A 112 5.04 1.35 -4.92
CA LEU A 112 5.20 1.88 -3.56
C LEU A 112 6.58 2.49 -3.34
N ASP A 113 7.64 1.77 -3.73
CA ASP A 113 9.01 2.27 -3.64
C ASP A 113 9.14 3.59 -4.42
N HIS A 114 8.61 3.64 -5.65
CA HIS A 114 8.63 4.85 -6.45
C HIS A 114 7.88 6.01 -5.80
N ILE A 115 6.67 5.80 -5.28
CA ILE A 115 5.88 6.90 -4.69
C ILE A 115 6.49 7.43 -3.38
N VAL A 116 7.07 6.55 -2.56
CA VAL A 116 7.78 6.90 -1.33
C VAL A 116 9.04 7.70 -1.66
N ASN A 117 9.82 7.26 -2.65
CA ASN A 117 11.01 7.98 -3.13
C ASN A 117 10.69 9.38 -3.68
N GLN A 118 9.49 9.57 -4.25
CA GLN A 118 8.99 10.88 -4.69
C GLN A 118 8.45 11.75 -3.53
N LYS A 119 8.42 11.25 -2.29
CA LYS A 119 7.91 11.94 -1.08
C LYS A 119 6.50 12.48 -1.27
N ILE A 120 5.63 11.69 -1.89
CA ILE A 120 4.23 12.06 -2.09
C ILE A 120 3.48 11.85 -0.79
N LYS A 121 3.00 12.96 -0.19
CA LYS A 121 2.31 12.95 1.09
C LYS A 121 1.08 12.05 1.06
N SER A 122 1.02 11.12 2.02
CA SER A 122 -0.08 10.15 2.13
C SER A 122 -0.52 9.92 3.58
N LYS A 123 -0.07 10.77 4.52
CA LYS A 123 -0.22 10.55 5.97
C LYS A 123 0.39 9.22 6.40
N GLY A 124 1.57 8.90 5.86
CA GLY A 124 2.29 7.68 6.14
C GLY A 124 1.67 6.40 5.58
N ARG A 125 0.67 6.48 4.68
CA ARG A 125 0.00 5.29 4.13
C ARG A 125 0.94 4.47 3.27
N TYR A 126 1.66 5.10 2.34
CA TYR A 126 2.52 4.38 1.40
C TYR A 126 3.77 3.82 2.06
N GLU A 127 4.37 4.58 2.97
CA GLU A 127 5.50 4.13 3.80
C GLU A 127 5.10 2.90 4.65
N PHE A 128 3.92 2.94 5.26
CA PHE A 128 3.40 1.82 6.03
C PHE A 128 3.18 0.56 5.17
N LEU A 129 2.53 0.69 4.01
CA LEU A 129 2.28 -0.45 3.12
C LEU A 129 3.58 -1.05 2.59
N LEU A 130 4.59 -0.21 2.28
CA LEU A 130 5.90 -0.69 1.85
C LEU A 130 6.62 -1.43 2.97
N ALA A 131 6.59 -0.91 4.19
CA ALA A 131 7.18 -1.57 5.34
C ALA A 131 6.57 -2.94 5.63
N VAL A 132 5.23 -3.05 5.57
CA VAL A 132 4.53 -4.33 5.73
C VAL A 132 4.96 -5.32 4.67
N THR A 133 5.02 -4.89 3.41
CA THR A 133 5.47 -5.73 2.29
C THR A 133 6.90 -6.26 2.52
N LEU A 134 7.81 -5.39 2.98
CA LEU A 134 9.20 -5.79 3.29
C LEU A 134 9.32 -6.73 4.50
N LEU A 135 8.40 -6.60 5.47
CA LEU A 135 8.33 -7.43 6.65
C LEU A 135 7.96 -8.88 6.29
N GLU A 136 7.00 -9.06 5.37
CA GLU A 136 6.56 -10.37 4.89
C GLU A 136 7.60 -11.08 4.02
N GLU A 137 8.33 -10.33 3.17
CA GLU A 137 9.29 -10.93 2.23
C GLU A 137 10.58 -11.40 2.92
N CYS A 138 11.25 -10.51 3.65
CA CYS A 138 12.49 -10.82 4.36
C CYS A 138 12.79 -9.77 5.42
N CYS A 139 12.21 -9.94 6.60
CA CYS A 139 12.32 -8.96 7.68
C CYS A 139 13.74 -8.71 8.20
N VAL A 140 14.63 -9.72 8.18
CA VAL A 140 16.00 -9.61 8.73
C VAL A 140 16.86 -8.72 7.86
N GLU A 141 16.82 -8.92 6.54
CA GLU A 141 17.60 -8.14 5.56
C GLU A 141 17.09 -6.70 5.45
N ASN A 142 15.78 -6.50 5.60
CA ASN A 142 15.13 -5.20 5.46
C ASN A 142 14.91 -4.45 6.78
N ARG A 143 15.47 -4.94 7.90
CA ARG A 143 15.19 -4.43 9.25
C ARG A 143 15.31 -2.90 9.37
N GLY A 144 16.38 -2.33 8.83
CA GLY A 144 16.63 -0.88 8.86
C GLY A 144 15.58 -0.09 8.08
N ALA A 145 15.28 -0.53 6.85
CA ALA A 145 14.27 0.11 6.00
C ALA A 145 12.87 0.03 6.61
N ILE A 146 12.49 -1.12 7.19
CA ILE A 146 11.20 -1.31 7.87
C ILE A 146 11.03 -0.30 9.02
N VAL A 147 12.05 -0.14 9.86
CA VAL A 147 12.01 0.81 10.99
C VAL A 147 11.92 2.25 10.50
N GLU A 148 12.70 2.60 9.47
CA GLU A 148 12.69 3.95 8.90
C GLU A 148 11.33 4.30 8.31
N LEU A 149 10.77 3.40 7.49
CA LEU A 149 9.46 3.57 6.84
C LEU A 149 8.33 3.66 7.86
N LEU A 150 8.25 2.72 8.81
CA LEU A 150 7.22 2.76 9.86
C LEU A 150 7.39 3.98 10.76
N GLY A 151 8.62 4.36 11.09
CA GLY A 151 8.90 5.55 11.90
C GLY A 151 8.40 6.82 11.20
N SER A 152 8.73 6.97 9.92
CA SER A 152 8.23 8.05 9.06
C SER A 152 6.69 8.06 9.02
N ALA A 153 6.09 6.89 8.81
CA ALA A 153 4.63 6.76 8.77
C ALA A 153 3.97 7.18 10.10
N ALA A 154 4.53 6.77 11.24
CA ALA A 154 4.05 7.12 12.56
C ALA A 154 4.18 8.63 12.84
N GLU A 155 5.25 9.27 12.37
CA GLU A 155 5.42 10.73 12.46
C GLU A 155 4.41 11.49 11.59
N GLU A 156 3.96 10.91 10.48
CA GLU A 156 2.86 11.45 9.67
C GLU A 156 1.45 11.16 10.25
N GLY A 157 1.37 10.52 11.42
CA GLY A 157 0.12 10.23 12.13
C GLY A 157 -0.51 8.89 11.80
N ASN A 158 0.22 7.96 11.16
CA ASN A 158 -0.26 6.61 10.93
C ASN A 158 -0.21 5.78 12.22
N ILE A 159 -1.36 5.63 12.87
CA ILE A 159 -1.49 4.87 14.12
C ILE A 159 -1.11 3.40 13.99
N LEU A 160 -1.36 2.78 12.83
CA LEU A 160 -0.98 1.39 12.58
C LEU A 160 0.54 1.22 12.59
N ALA A 161 1.27 2.20 12.07
CA ALA A 161 2.73 2.18 12.08
C ALA A 161 3.28 2.29 13.51
N ALA A 162 2.71 3.17 14.34
CA ALA A 162 3.10 3.28 15.75
C ALA A 162 2.81 1.98 16.54
N GLY A 163 1.62 1.39 16.33
CA GLY A 163 1.27 0.11 16.96
C GLY A 163 2.14 -1.06 16.47
N LEU A 164 2.43 -1.12 15.18
CA LEU A 164 3.33 -2.14 14.63
C LEU A 164 4.74 -2.01 15.18
N LEU A 165 5.32 -0.81 15.23
CA LEU A 165 6.64 -0.60 15.85
C LEU A 165 6.66 -1.01 17.33
N THR A 166 5.61 -0.67 18.07
CA THR A 166 5.44 -1.08 19.47
C THR A 166 5.52 -2.61 19.58
N HIS A 167 4.76 -3.32 18.76
CA HIS A 167 4.77 -4.79 18.73
C HIS A 167 6.14 -5.35 18.32
N LEU A 168 6.79 -4.79 17.30
CA LEU A 168 8.10 -5.25 16.85
C LEU A 168 9.17 -5.13 17.96
N TYR A 169 9.18 -4.03 18.71
CA TYR A 169 10.16 -3.79 19.79
C TYR A 169 9.85 -4.53 21.10
N GLN A 170 8.70 -5.22 21.23
CA GLN A 170 8.50 -6.21 22.29
C GLN A 170 9.44 -7.42 22.13
N GLY A 171 9.92 -7.65 20.91
CA GLY A 171 10.82 -8.72 20.53
C GLY A 171 10.12 -9.80 19.70
N ASN A 172 10.74 -10.18 18.58
CA ASN A 172 10.31 -11.28 17.72
C ASN A 172 11.52 -11.85 16.95
N ILE A 173 11.29 -12.75 15.99
CA ILE A 173 12.38 -13.36 15.20
C ILE A 173 13.16 -12.34 14.36
N CYS A 174 12.50 -11.25 13.97
CA CYS A 174 13.04 -10.21 13.10
C CYS A 174 13.65 -9.04 13.88
N PHE A 175 13.25 -8.81 15.13
CA PHE A 175 13.62 -7.65 15.95
C PHE A 175 13.96 -8.07 17.38
N GLU A 176 15.12 -7.62 17.85
CA GLU A 176 15.47 -7.75 19.26
C GLU A 176 14.60 -6.80 20.09
N ARG A 177 14.29 -7.24 21.31
CA ARG A 177 13.57 -6.39 22.27
C ARG A 177 14.41 -5.16 22.59
N ASP A 178 13.82 -3.99 22.41
CA ASP A 178 14.43 -2.70 22.76
C ASP A 178 13.46 -1.91 23.66
N PRO A 179 13.68 -1.87 24.98
CA PRO A 179 12.80 -1.19 25.91
C PRO A 179 12.67 0.33 25.67
N SER A 180 13.72 0.96 25.14
CA SER A 180 13.73 2.40 24.88
C SER A 180 12.83 2.72 23.69
N MET A 181 13.00 1.96 22.60
CA MET A 181 12.18 2.13 21.40
C MET A 181 10.74 1.67 21.62
N LEU A 182 10.53 0.62 22.43
CA LEU A 182 9.21 0.20 22.87
C LEU A 182 8.46 1.34 23.56
N LEU A 183 9.04 1.92 24.63
CA LEU A 183 8.42 3.03 25.37
C LEU A 183 8.13 4.23 24.47
N LYS A 184 9.05 4.57 23.56
CA LYS A 184 8.87 5.65 22.59
C LYS A 184 7.58 5.46 21.77
N TYR A 185 7.37 4.26 21.22
CA TYR A 185 6.23 4.00 20.35
C TYR A 185 4.94 3.67 21.11
N GLU A 186 5.00 3.19 22.35
CA GLU A 186 3.85 3.14 23.26
C GLU A 186 3.28 4.54 23.49
N ILE A 187 4.12 5.51 23.84
CA ILE A 187 3.71 6.92 24.01
C ILE A 187 3.11 7.45 22.71
N LYS A 188 3.75 7.20 21.56
CA LYS A 188 3.25 7.65 20.25
C LYS A 188 1.88 7.05 19.90
N LEU A 189 1.70 5.75 20.18
CA LEU A 189 0.42 5.06 19.98
C LEU A 189 -0.66 5.67 20.87
N GLU A 190 -0.36 5.92 22.14
CA GLU A 190 -1.29 6.57 23.07
C GLU A 190 -1.65 7.99 22.62
N GLU A 191 -0.69 8.77 22.12
CA GLU A 191 -0.92 10.11 21.58
C GLU A 191 -1.86 10.09 20.35
N LEU A 192 -1.60 9.20 19.39
CA LEU A 192 -2.40 9.07 18.17
C LEU A 192 -3.77 8.44 18.42
N GLY A 193 -3.86 7.53 19.40
CA GLY A 193 -5.07 6.76 19.72
C GLY A 193 -5.97 7.38 20.79
N ARG A 194 -5.54 8.46 21.46
CA ARG A 194 -6.18 9.02 22.68
C ARG A 194 -7.67 9.27 22.52
N GLU A 195 -8.06 9.96 21.45
CA GLU A 195 -9.46 10.35 21.23
C GLU A 195 -10.39 9.16 21.00
N GLN A 196 -9.83 8.05 20.51
CA GLN A 196 -10.56 6.88 20.04
C GLN A 196 -10.36 5.65 20.95
N SER A 197 -9.55 5.78 22.00
CA SER A 197 -9.19 4.69 22.91
C SER A 197 -8.65 3.45 22.19
N ILE A 198 -7.82 3.65 21.17
CA ILE A 198 -7.22 2.55 20.40
C ILE A 198 -6.04 1.97 21.20
N SER A 199 -6.10 0.67 21.48
CA SER A 199 -5.03 -0.08 22.16
C SER A 199 -4.11 -0.78 21.15
N LEU A 200 -2.94 -1.22 21.63
CA LEU A 200 -2.02 -2.08 20.86
C LEU A 200 -2.73 -3.34 20.36
N ASP A 201 -3.46 -4.04 21.25
CA ASP A 201 -4.18 -5.27 20.89
C ASP A 201 -5.18 -5.04 19.76
N ALA A 202 -5.89 -3.90 19.76
CA ALA A 202 -6.83 -3.56 18.68
C ALA A 202 -6.13 -3.29 17.35
N VAL A 203 -4.92 -2.71 17.37
CA VAL A 203 -4.10 -2.53 16.16
C VAL A 203 -3.64 -3.88 15.63
N ILE A 204 -3.11 -4.75 16.48
CA ILE A 204 -2.61 -6.07 16.05
C ILE A 204 -3.76 -6.97 15.58
N GLU A 205 -4.90 -6.97 16.27
CA GLU A 205 -6.12 -7.66 15.80
C GLU A 205 -6.50 -7.19 14.40
N TYR A 206 -6.53 -5.88 14.15
CA TYR A 206 -6.85 -5.32 12.83
C TYR A 206 -5.84 -5.74 11.76
N LEU A 207 -4.54 -5.68 12.06
CA LEU A 207 -3.50 -6.04 11.09
C LEU A 207 -3.58 -7.52 10.69
N ASN A 208 -3.84 -8.41 11.65
CA ASN A 208 -4.08 -9.83 11.38
C ASN A 208 -5.39 -10.06 10.60
N GLU A 209 -6.49 -9.39 10.96
CA GLU A 209 -7.75 -9.48 10.22
C GLU A 209 -7.63 -9.00 8.76
N LYS A 210 -6.68 -8.11 8.49
CA LYS A 210 -6.39 -7.58 7.15
C LYS A 210 -5.28 -8.31 6.43
N ASP A 211 -4.75 -9.38 7.02
CA ASP A 211 -3.71 -10.19 6.37
C ASP A 211 -2.44 -9.38 6.08
N LEU A 212 -2.12 -8.42 6.97
CA LEU A 212 -0.95 -7.53 6.86
C LEU A 212 0.21 -7.95 7.78
N LEU A 213 0.05 -9.03 8.53
CA LEU A 213 1.04 -9.62 9.44
C LEU A 213 0.85 -11.14 9.47
N ASN A 214 1.33 -11.83 8.44
CA ASN A 214 1.30 -13.29 8.36
C ASN A 214 2.70 -13.91 8.42
#